data_AF-A0AA42R010-F1
#
_entry.id   AF-A0AA42R010-F1
#
_cell.length_a   1.000
_cell.length_b   1.000
_cell.length_c   1.000
_cell.angle_alpha   90.00
_cell.angle_beta   90.00
_cell.angle_gamma   90.00
#
_symmetry.space_group_name_H-M   'P 1'
#
loop_
_entity.id
_entity.type
_entity.pdbx_description
1 polymer ?
#
loop_
_entity_poly.entity_id
_entity_poly.type
_entity_poly.pdbx_seq_one_letter_code
_entity_poly.pdbx_strand_id
1 'polypeptide(L)'
;MKEFSLFRLFFALVVIVGYSSNVSAMTVHDFISYKAMLMSANDPASPLTKDERAKIHLLEKMSNQNLSGIVDGALSLNDLSTLKGHSKIICYPAGEQLNVQKFSDHLADYYDHFEPSKRAVIASQRLGYFVTAFLIKSYPC
;
A
#
# COMPACT_ATOMS: atom_id res chain seq x y z
N MET A 1 1.66 -5.80 45.09
CA MET A 1 1.28 -6.48 43.82
C MET A 1 0.53 -5.58 42.80
N LYS A 2 0.59 -4.24 42.89
CA LYS A 2 -0.02 -3.34 41.87
C LYS A 2 1.01 -2.70 40.91
N GLU A 3 2.26 -2.54 41.34
CA GLU A 3 3.30 -1.87 40.55
C GLU A 3 3.83 -2.71 39.38
N PHE A 4 3.82 -4.04 39.51
CA PHE A 4 4.25 -4.96 38.45
C PHE A 4 3.33 -4.94 37.21
N SER A 5 2.07 -4.50 37.37
CA SER A 5 1.08 -4.43 36.29
C SER A 5 1.27 -3.18 35.42
N LEU A 6 1.53 -2.03 36.06
CA LEU A 6 1.78 -0.75 35.38
C LEU A 6 3.08 -0.77 34.57
N PHE A 7 4.13 -1.39 35.08
CA PHE A 7 5.40 -1.51 34.37
C PHE A 7 5.28 -2.35 33.09
N ARG A 8 4.52 -3.45 33.13
CA ARG A 8 4.23 -4.28 31.94
C ARG A 8 3.36 -3.56 30.92
N LEU A 9 2.38 -2.78 31.37
CA LEU A 9 1.54 -1.98 30.50
C LEU A 9 2.37 -0.89 29.79
N PHE A 10 3.27 -0.23 30.52
CA PHE A 10 4.17 0.77 29.97
C PHE A 10 5.16 0.15 28.97
N PHE A 11 5.74 -1.00 29.28
CA PHE A 11 6.63 -1.72 28.36
C PHE A 11 5.91 -2.17 27.09
N ALA A 12 4.69 -2.68 27.20
CA ALA A 12 3.87 -3.03 26.04
C ALA A 12 3.56 -1.79 25.19
N LEU A 13 3.24 -0.65 25.81
CA LEU A 13 3.02 0.62 25.11
C LEU A 13 4.29 1.12 24.41
N VAL A 14 5.44 1.06 25.07
CA VAL A 14 6.73 1.46 24.49
C VAL A 14 7.13 0.53 23.35
N VAL A 15 6.83 -0.77 23.44
CA VAL A 15 7.05 -1.72 22.33
C VAL A 15 6.09 -1.40 21.18
N ILE A 16 4.79 -1.17 21.42
CA ILE A 16 3.84 -0.84 20.34
C ILE A 16 4.19 0.50 19.66
N VAL A 17 4.56 1.53 20.45
CA VAL A 17 4.92 2.86 19.94
C VAL A 17 6.32 2.87 19.29
N GLY A 18 7.26 2.10 19.84
CA GLY A 18 8.64 1.98 19.34
C GLY A 18 8.77 1.06 18.11
N TYR A 19 7.89 0.07 17.97
CA TYR A 19 7.87 -0.81 16.79
C TYR A 19 7.14 -0.15 15.60
N SER A 20 6.10 0.65 15.86
CA SER A 20 5.38 1.38 14.81
C SER A 20 6.21 2.50 14.15
N SER A 21 7.28 2.97 14.80
CA SER A 21 8.14 4.05 14.30
C SER A 21 9.34 3.59 13.46
N ASN A 22 9.61 2.28 13.37
CA ASN A 22 10.68 1.70 12.54
C ASN A 22 10.20 0.99 11.26
N VAL A 23 8.89 0.99 10.98
CA VAL A 23 8.39 0.54 9.69
C VAL A 23 8.60 1.67 8.69
N SER A 24 9.70 1.62 7.93
CA SER A 24 9.91 2.54 6.81
C SER A 24 8.69 2.48 5.89
N ALA A 25 8.00 3.60 5.73
CA ALA A 25 6.85 3.68 4.83
C ALA A 25 7.30 3.26 3.43
N MET A 26 6.60 2.28 2.86
CA MET A 26 6.89 1.74 1.52
C MET A 26 6.93 2.86 0.49
N THR A 27 7.98 2.88 -0.32
CA THR A 27 8.12 3.81 -1.44
C THR A 27 7.48 3.26 -2.72
N VAL A 28 7.32 4.10 -3.74
CA VAL A 28 6.89 3.63 -5.07
C VAL A 28 7.91 2.67 -5.67
N HIS A 29 9.21 2.90 -5.45
CA HIS A 29 10.26 1.99 -5.91
C HIS A 29 10.12 0.59 -5.30
N ASP A 30 9.86 0.51 -3.99
CA ASP A 30 9.67 -0.78 -3.30
C ASP A 30 8.48 -1.53 -3.91
N PHE A 31 7.38 -0.81 -4.19
CA PHE A 31 6.19 -1.37 -4.83
C PHE A 31 6.46 -1.91 -6.23
N ILE A 32 7.09 -1.12 -7.10
CA ILE A 32 7.37 -1.52 -8.49
C ILE A 32 8.35 -2.70 -8.54
N SER A 33 9.42 -2.66 -7.72
CA SER A 33 10.40 -3.74 -7.65
C SER A 33 9.78 -5.03 -7.12
N TYR A 34 8.93 -4.89 -6.09
CA TYR A 34 8.18 -6.00 -5.53
C TYR A 34 7.26 -6.67 -6.56
N LYS A 35 6.53 -5.86 -7.34
CA LYS A 35 5.66 -6.36 -8.41
C LYS A 35 6.46 -7.07 -9.52
N ALA A 36 7.60 -6.50 -9.93
CA ALA A 36 8.47 -7.14 -10.91
C ALA A 36 8.99 -8.50 -10.44
N MET A 37 9.34 -8.61 -9.15
CA MET A 37 9.72 -9.88 -8.53
C MET A 37 8.57 -10.91 -8.56
N LEU A 38 7.34 -10.48 -8.25
CA LEU A 38 6.16 -11.35 -8.36
C LEU A 38 5.92 -11.87 -9.78
N MET A 39 6.00 -10.99 -10.77
CA MET A 39 5.83 -11.38 -12.18
C MET A 39 6.90 -12.38 -12.60
N SER A 40 8.16 -12.17 -12.20
CA SER A 40 9.26 -13.12 -12.46
C SER A 40 9.07 -14.46 -11.75
N ALA A 41 8.48 -14.48 -10.56
CA ALA A 41 8.24 -15.71 -9.81
C ALA A 41 7.07 -16.53 -10.36
N ASN A 42 6.07 -15.85 -10.92
CA ASN A 42 4.91 -16.48 -11.54
C ASN A 42 5.22 -17.02 -12.95
N ASP A 43 6.37 -16.69 -13.53
CA ASP A 43 6.83 -17.28 -14.79
C ASP A 43 7.00 -18.81 -14.64
N PRO A 44 6.31 -19.64 -15.45
CA PRO A 44 6.51 -21.09 -15.45
C PRO A 44 7.96 -21.49 -15.70
N ALA A 45 8.71 -20.72 -16.50
CA ALA A 45 10.12 -20.95 -16.81
C ALA A 45 11.07 -20.54 -15.67
N SER A 46 10.57 -19.90 -14.61
CA SER A 46 11.36 -19.51 -13.45
C SER A 46 11.97 -20.75 -12.77
N PRO A 47 13.27 -20.74 -12.41
CA PRO A 47 13.95 -21.89 -11.81
C PRO A 47 13.50 -22.20 -10.36
N LEU A 48 12.50 -21.46 -9.86
CA LEU A 48 12.00 -21.57 -8.50
C LEU A 48 11.28 -22.89 -8.21
N THR A 49 11.60 -23.47 -7.07
CA THR A 49 10.91 -24.61 -6.48
C THR A 49 9.47 -24.25 -6.04
N LYS A 50 8.63 -25.26 -5.79
CA LYS A 50 7.25 -25.06 -5.32
C LYS A 50 7.20 -24.29 -3.99
N ASP A 51 8.12 -24.56 -3.07
CA ASP A 51 8.18 -23.92 -1.76
C ASP A 51 8.59 -22.44 -1.87
N GLU A 52 9.49 -22.11 -2.80
CA GLU A 52 9.88 -20.73 -3.08
C GLU A 52 8.72 -19.94 -3.70
N ARG A 53 7.98 -20.54 -4.64
CA ARG A 53 6.76 -19.91 -5.20
C ARG A 53 5.70 -19.68 -4.12
N ALA A 54 5.50 -20.63 -3.20
CA ALA A 54 4.55 -20.47 -2.10
C ALA A 54 4.92 -19.31 -1.16
N LYS A 55 6.21 -19.13 -0.84
CA LYS A 55 6.70 -17.98 -0.06
C LYS A 55 6.46 -16.65 -0.78
N ILE A 56 6.61 -16.63 -2.11
CA ILE A 56 6.39 -15.42 -2.91
C ILE A 56 4.90 -15.06 -2.98
N HIS A 57 4.00 -16.03 -3.09
CA HIS A 57 2.55 -15.77 -2.96
C HIS A 57 2.15 -15.26 -1.57
N LEU A 58 2.83 -15.68 -0.50
CA LEU A 58 2.60 -15.12 0.83
C LEU A 58 2.97 -13.63 0.86
N LEU A 59 4.11 -13.26 0.26
CA LEU A 59 4.47 -11.86 0.11
C LEU A 59 3.40 -11.10 -0.71
N GLU A 60 2.84 -11.72 -1.76
CA GLU A 60 1.81 -11.09 -2.62
C GLU A 60 0.59 -10.73 -1.81
N LYS A 61 0.15 -11.67 -0.97
CA LYS A 61 -0.95 -11.44 -0.03
C LYS A 61 -0.64 -10.29 0.94
N MET A 62 0.56 -10.23 1.51
CA MET A 62 0.94 -9.15 2.44
C MET A 62 1.00 -7.78 1.76
N SER A 63 1.56 -7.72 0.55
CA SER A 63 1.59 -6.50 -0.26
C SER A 63 0.18 -6.02 -0.61
N ASN A 64 -0.69 -6.94 -1.03
CA ASN A 64 -2.08 -6.63 -1.34
C ASN A 64 -2.85 -6.14 -0.10
N GLN A 65 -2.62 -6.72 1.08
CA GLN A 65 -3.20 -6.23 2.33
C GLN A 65 -2.75 -4.81 2.65
N ASN A 66 -1.47 -4.50 2.47
CA ASN A 66 -0.94 -3.15 2.69
C ASN A 66 -1.57 -2.14 1.70
N LEU A 67 -1.61 -2.49 0.41
CA LEU A 67 -2.22 -1.65 -0.62
C LEU A 67 -3.71 -1.39 -0.36
N SER A 68 -4.47 -2.41 0.04
CA SER A 68 -5.87 -2.26 0.43
C SER A 68 -6.03 -1.26 1.57
N GLY A 69 -5.21 -1.37 2.63
CA GLY A 69 -5.27 -0.44 3.77
C GLY A 69 -4.95 1.01 3.37
N ILE A 70 -4.03 1.22 2.43
CA ILE A 70 -3.74 2.56 1.89
C ILE A 70 -4.95 3.12 1.13
N VAL A 71 -5.57 2.33 0.26
CA VAL A 71 -6.75 2.75 -0.52
C VAL A 71 -7.92 3.07 0.41
N ASP A 72 -8.24 2.17 1.34
CA ASP A 72 -9.32 2.36 2.30
C ASP A 72 -9.09 3.62 3.16
N GLY A 73 -7.84 3.86 3.58
CA GLY A 73 -7.45 5.06 4.29
C GLY A 73 -7.65 6.34 3.47
N ALA A 74 -7.26 6.34 2.19
CA ALA A 74 -7.42 7.48 1.31
C ALA A 74 -8.90 7.81 1.06
N LEU A 75 -9.74 6.80 0.81
CA LEU A 75 -11.18 6.98 0.62
C LEU A 75 -11.86 7.47 1.90
N SER A 76 -11.52 6.88 3.05
CA SER A 76 -12.07 7.29 4.35
C SER A 76 -11.72 8.74 4.70
N LEU A 77 -10.48 9.18 4.46
CA LEU A 77 -10.06 10.56 4.67
C LEU A 77 -10.80 11.54 3.73
N ASN A 78 -11.02 11.15 2.48
CA ASN A 78 -11.78 11.93 1.51
C ASN A 78 -13.27 12.08 1.93
N ASP A 79 -13.88 11.02 2.46
CA ASP A 79 -15.24 11.07 3.00
C ASP A 79 -15.32 11.91 4.29
N LEU A 80 -14.35 11.77 5.21
CA LEU A 80 -14.26 12.60 6.42
C LEU A 80 -14.08 14.09 6.11
N SER A 81 -13.28 14.42 5.09
CA SER A 81 -13.14 15.79 4.61
C SER A 81 -14.48 16.36 4.15
N THR A 82 -15.28 15.54 3.46
CA THR A 82 -16.61 15.93 2.98
C THR A 82 -17.59 16.23 4.11
N LEU A 83 -17.56 15.44 5.19
CA LEU A 83 -18.37 15.70 6.39
C LEU A 83 -18.03 17.02 7.09
N LYS A 84 -16.81 17.55 6.89
CA LYS A 84 -16.38 18.86 7.40
C LYS A 84 -16.77 20.03 6.48
N GLY A 85 -17.56 19.78 5.44
CA GLY A 85 -18.03 20.79 4.49
C GLY A 85 -17.09 21.06 3.31
N HIS A 86 -16.03 20.26 3.14
CA HIS A 86 -15.19 20.32 1.94
C HIS A 86 -15.83 19.53 0.79
N SER A 87 -15.47 19.86 -0.46
CA SER A 87 -15.89 19.06 -1.62
C SER A 87 -15.16 17.71 -1.64
N LYS A 88 -15.88 16.66 -2.01
CA LYS A 88 -15.32 15.34 -2.28
C LYS A 88 -14.41 15.42 -3.52
N ILE A 89 -13.21 14.87 -3.45
CA ILE A 89 -12.22 14.92 -4.57
C ILE A 89 -12.15 13.57 -5.28
N ILE A 90 -12.34 12.46 -4.54
CA ILE A 90 -12.33 11.10 -5.07
C ILE A 90 -13.76 10.52 -5.02
N CYS A 91 -14.31 10.12 -6.16
CA CYS A 91 -15.63 9.52 -6.30
C CYS A 91 -15.53 8.02 -6.65
N TYR A 92 -14.95 7.23 -5.74
CA TYR A 92 -14.89 5.78 -5.90
C TYR A 92 -16.31 5.16 -5.82
N PRO A 93 -16.68 4.23 -6.72
CA PRO A 93 -18.04 3.69 -6.78
C PRO A 93 -18.49 3.04 -5.48
N ALA A 94 -19.64 3.45 -4.97
CA ALA A 94 -20.22 2.85 -3.76
C ALA A 94 -20.65 1.40 -4.03
N GLY A 95 -20.31 0.49 -3.12
CA GLY A 95 -20.66 -0.93 -3.23
C GLY A 95 -19.76 -1.75 -4.15
N GLU A 96 -18.78 -1.15 -4.85
CA GLU A 96 -17.73 -1.91 -5.52
C GLU A 96 -16.70 -2.39 -4.50
N GLN A 97 -16.51 -3.70 -4.42
CA GLN A 97 -15.39 -4.28 -3.68
C GLN A 97 -14.09 -3.98 -4.42
N LEU A 98 -13.08 -3.47 -3.70
CA LEU A 98 -11.76 -3.23 -4.25
C LEU A 98 -11.13 -4.55 -4.74
N ASN A 99 -10.98 -4.69 -6.06
CA ASN A 99 -10.13 -5.75 -6.62
C ASN A 99 -8.67 -5.29 -6.53
N VAL A 100 -8.01 -5.67 -5.42
CA VAL A 100 -6.66 -5.23 -5.10
C VAL A 100 -5.63 -5.61 -6.17
N GLN A 101 -5.78 -6.79 -6.79
CA GLN A 101 -4.85 -7.21 -7.85
C GLN A 101 -4.97 -6.29 -9.06
N LYS A 102 -6.20 -6.07 -9.55
CA LYS A 102 -6.46 -5.17 -10.67
C LYS A 102 -6.02 -3.75 -10.36
N PHE A 103 -6.25 -3.28 -9.13
CA PHE A 103 -5.80 -1.97 -8.69
C PHE A 103 -4.27 -1.86 -8.68
N SER A 104 -3.58 -2.88 -8.16
CA SER A 104 -2.12 -2.99 -8.19
C SER A 104 -1.57 -2.96 -9.62
N ASP A 105 -2.23 -3.65 -10.55
CA ASP A 105 -1.88 -3.63 -11.99
C ASP A 105 -2.03 -2.23 -12.58
N HIS A 106 -3.19 -1.60 -12.43
CA HIS A 106 -3.40 -0.24 -12.92
C HIS A 106 -2.47 0.79 -12.28
N LEU A 107 -2.11 0.62 -11.01
CA LEU A 107 -1.19 1.52 -10.31
C LEU A 107 0.25 1.40 -10.85
N ALA A 108 0.69 0.18 -11.20
CA ALA A 108 1.97 -0.03 -11.85
C ALA A 108 1.98 0.52 -13.28
N ASP A 109 0.91 0.27 -14.03
CA ASP A 109 0.74 0.87 -15.36
C ASP A 109 0.79 2.39 -15.26
N TYR A 110 0.12 2.99 -14.27
CA TYR A 110 0.16 4.43 -14.05
C TYR A 110 1.59 4.95 -13.84
N TYR A 111 2.44 4.22 -13.12
CA TYR A 111 3.87 4.55 -12.98
C TYR A 111 4.60 4.49 -14.32
N ASP A 112 4.31 3.49 -15.15
CA ASP A 112 4.93 3.32 -16.46
C ASP A 112 4.47 4.33 -17.52
N HIS A 113 3.40 5.09 -17.27
CA HIS A 113 3.01 6.19 -18.15
C HIS A 113 3.78 7.49 -17.89
N PHE A 114 4.58 7.58 -16.83
CA PHE A 114 5.43 8.75 -16.60
C PHE A 114 6.67 8.72 -17.50
N GLU A 115 7.15 9.90 -17.87
CA GLU A 115 8.44 10.06 -18.55
C GLU A 115 9.57 9.50 -17.66
N PRO A 116 10.62 8.87 -18.24
CA PRO A 116 11.72 8.30 -17.46
C PRO A 116 12.37 9.26 -16.46
N SER A 117 12.50 10.55 -16.83
CA SER A 117 13.03 11.60 -15.96
C SER A 117 12.18 11.88 -14.73
N LYS A 118 10.85 11.72 -14.83
CA LYS A 118 9.90 11.89 -13.72
C LYS A 118 9.78 10.63 -12.86
N ARG A 119 9.98 9.44 -13.45
CA ARG A 119 9.92 8.17 -12.72
C ARG A 119 10.91 8.12 -11.56
N ALA A 120 12.14 8.61 -11.74
CA ALA A 120 13.14 8.63 -10.67
C ALA A 120 12.68 9.44 -9.44
N VAL A 121 12.02 10.58 -9.67
CA VAL A 121 11.49 11.44 -8.60
C VAL A 121 10.27 10.81 -7.92
N ILE A 122 9.42 10.13 -8.70
CA ILE A 122 8.23 9.44 -8.19
C ILE A 122 8.62 8.18 -7.41
N ALA A 123 9.67 7.46 -7.84
CA ALA A 123 10.16 6.24 -7.24
C ALA A 123 10.50 6.42 -5.74
N SER A 124 11.05 7.58 -5.36
CA SER A 124 11.37 7.89 -3.96
C SER A 124 10.18 8.39 -3.12
N GLN A 125 9.01 8.62 -3.72
CA GLN A 125 7.84 9.08 -2.99
C GLN A 125 7.23 7.96 -2.16
N ARG A 126 6.52 8.32 -1.09
CA ARG A 126 5.73 7.36 -0.31
C ARG A 126 4.61 6.79 -1.17
N LEU A 127 4.42 5.47 -1.12
CA LEU A 127 3.40 4.76 -1.88
C LEU A 127 2.00 5.35 -1.62
N GLY A 128 1.70 5.76 -0.38
CA GLY A 128 0.42 6.39 -0.04
C GLY A 128 0.08 7.61 -0.89
N TYR A 129 1.02 8.54 -1.08
CA TYR A 129 0.79 9.73 -1.91
C TYR A 129 0.57 9.36 -3.39
N PHE A 130 1.33 8.37 -3.87
CA PHE A 130 1.19 7.89 -5.23
C PHE A 130 -0.17 7.22 -5.48
N VAL A 131 -0.63 6.39 -4.52
CA VAL A 131 -1.96 5.77 -4.54
C VAL A 131 -3.06 6.83 -4.51
N THR A 132 -2.97 7.83 -3.62
CA THR A 132 -3.95 8.92 -3.58
C THR A 132 -3.98 9.71 -4.88
N ALA A 133 -2.82 10.04 -5.46
CA ALA A 133 -2.75 10.74 -6.73
C ALA A 133 -3.38 9.92 -7.87
N PHE A 134 -3.15 8.61 -7.89
CA PHE A 134 -3.81 7.69 -8.82
C PHE A 134 -5.32 7.69 -8.63
N LEU A 135 -5.82 7.57 -7.39
CA LEU A 135 -7.26 7.60 -7.09
C LEU A 135 -7.94 8.89 -7.55
N ILE A 136 -7.32 10.05 -7.30
CA ILE A 136 -7.83 11.36 -7.77
C ILE A 136 -7.94 11.38 -9.29
N LYS A 137 -6.93 10.86 -9.99
CA LYS A 137 -6.90 10.84 -11.45
C LYS A 137 -7.92 9.86 -12.05
N SER A 138 -8.07 8.69 -11.44
CA SER A 138 -8.89 7.60 -11.97
C SER A 138 -10.36 7.71 -11.59
N TYR A 139 -10.66 8.34 -10.46
CA TYR A 139 -12.01 8.48 -9.92
C TYR A 139 -12.25 9.93 -9.48
N PRO A 140 -12.11 10.93 -10.36
CA PRO A 140 -12.43 12.30 -10.00
C PRO A 140 -13.93 12.43 -9.70
N CYS A 141 -14.25 13.19 -8.66
CA CYS A 141 -15.49 13.96 -8.65
C CYS A 141 -15.30 15.19 -9.57
#